data_AF-A0A2E9VP16-F1
#
_entry.id   AF-A0A2E9VP16-F1
#
_cell.length_a   1.000
_cell.length_b   1.000
_cell.length_c   1.000
_cell.angle_alpha   90.00
_cell.angle_beta   90.00
_cell.angle_gamma   90.00
#
_symmetry.space_group_name_H-M   'P 1'
#
loop_
_entity.id
_entity.type
_entity.pdbx_description
1 polymer ?
#
loop_
_entity_poly.entity_id
_entity_poly.type
_entity_poly.pdbx_seq_one_letter_code
_entity_poly.pdbx_strand_id
1 'polypeptide(L)'
;MKMPLRSSYCISPFRYPRAIATALCLLPVLYGPYSFAAGEAREGNEPLAQSNYESWPGLIETINDQSRVHYWWVNGNETFSYSGTTQDLNRILKKFAQTDVPDLQVILLPGPARKVDFLETNATVDWDLHIVGGIVKGYIEHLHLEPAWDHAPTLTIYLSERIELSEIEIPENLKLLQLNDRREKYRQASRTEDAELKKAALYQWAELERSLHREKEAAAEFVEQLHEIDLYIQKQKKRRASLN
;
A
#
# COMPACT_ATOMS: atom_id res chain seq x y z
N MET A 1 12.74 -78.18 21.71
CA MET A 1 12.02 -77.89 20.46
C MET A 1 10.60 -77.43 20.78
N LYS A 2 10.35 -76.12 20.70
CA LYS A 2 9.10 -75.36 20.46
C LYS A 2 9.35 -73.91 20.88
N MET A 3 9.62 -73.03 19.91
CA MET A 3 9.63 -71.57 20.12
C MET A 3 8.18 -71.06 20.15
N PRO A 4 7.82 -70.08 21.01
CA PRO A 4 6.55 -69.38 20.88
C PRO A 4 6.67 -68.29 19.82
N LEU A 5 5.70 -68.28 18.90
CA LEU A 5 5.49 -67.23 17.90
C LEU A 5 5.24 -65.88 18.57
N ARG A 6 5.99 -64.85 18.19
CA ARG A 6 5.69 -63.45 18.54
C ARG A 6 4.38 -63.05 17.85
N SER A 7 3.43 -62.57 18.66
CA SER A 7 2.23 -61.88 18.18
C SER A 7 2.62 -60.54 17.57
N SER A 8 2.42 -60.38 16.27
CA SER A 8 2.51 -59.10 15.58
C SER A 8 1.25 -58.29 15.89
N TYR A 9 1.36 -57.21 16.66
CA TYR A 9 0.29 -56.23 16.81
C TYR A 9 0.19 -55.40 15.54
N CYS A 10 -0.63 -55.84 14.59
CA CYS A 10 -1.11 -54.96 13.53
C CYS A 10 -2.11 -53.97 14.14
N ILE A 11 -1.66 -52.73 14.39
CA ILE A 11 -2.54 -51.62 14.73
C ILE A 11 -3.32 -51.28 13.46
N SER A 12 -4.58 -51.71 13.39
CA SER A 12 -5.50 -51.31 12.32
C SER A 12 -5.78 -49.80 12.42
N PRO A 13 -5.59 -49.01 11.35
CA PRO A 13 -5.89 -47.58 11.35
C PRO A 13 -7.39 -47.27 11.47
N PHE A 14 -8.26 -48.28 11.52
CA PHE A 14 -9.71 -48.14 11.55
C PHE A 14 -10.34 -48.28 12.94
N ARG A 15 -9.55 -48.32 14.03
CA ARG A 15 -10.11 -48.52 15.38
C ARG A 15 -10.81 -47.29 15.97
N TYR A 16 -10.58 -46.09 15.45
CA TYR A 16 -11.14 -44.86 16.02
C TYR A 16 -11.61 -43.83 14.97
N PRO A 17 -12.46 -44.22 13.99
CA PRO A 17 -12.94 -43.28 12.97
C PRO A 17 -13.71 -42.10 13.60
N ARG A 18 -14.37 -42.33 14.74
CA ARG A 18 -15.05 -41.28 15.51
C ARG A 18 -14.08 -40.33 16.19
N ALA A 19 -12.98 -40.80 16.77
CA ALA A 19 -12.02 -39.92 17.44
C ALA A 19 -11.24 -39.04 16.43
N ILE A 20 -10.91 -39.61 15.26
CA ILE A 20 -10.26 -38.87 14.16
C ILE A 20 -11.23 -37.83 13.58
N ALA A 21 -12.50 -38.20 13.35
CA ALA A 21 -13.52 -37.25 12.90
C ALA A 21 -13.76 -36.12 13.92
N THR A 22 -13.82 -36.44 15.22
CA THR A 22 -13.97 -35.42 16.27
C THR A 22 -12.75 -34.50 16.35
N ALA A 23 -11.52 -35.01 16.23
CA ALA A 23 -10.31 -34.19 16.19
C ALA A 23 -10.27 -33.26 14.97
N LEU A 24 -10.67 -33.75 13.78
CA LEU A 24 -10.77 -32.96 12.56
C LEU A 24 -11.88 -31.91 12.62
N CYS A 25 -12.98 -32.16 13.34
CA CYS A 25 -14.05 -31.17 13.56
C CYS A 25 -13.71 -30.13 14.63
N LEU A 26 -12.82 -30.44 15.57
CA LEU A 26 -12.37 -29.50 16.61
C LEU A 26 -11.19 -28.61 16.18
N LEU A 27 -10.39 -29.07 15.21
CA LEU A 27 -9.30 -28.28 14.61
C LEU A 27 -9.77 -26.90 14.08
N PRO A 28 -10.85 -26.80 13.29
CA PRO A 28 -11.40 -25.50 12.85
C PRO A 28 -11.91 -24.62 13.99
N VAL A 29 -12.33 -25.19 15.11
CA VAL A 29 -12.82 -24.42 16.27
C VAL A 29 -11.64 -23.85 17.09
N LEU A 30 -10.53 -24.58 17.14
CA LEU A 30 -9.31 -24.14 17.84
C LEU A 30 -8.47 -23.16 17.00
N TYR A 31 -8.54 -23.23 15.67
CA TYR A 31 -7.80 -22.36 14.74
C TYR A 31 -8.67 -21.31 14.02
N GLY A 32 -10.00 -21.42 14.12
CA GLY A 32 -10.97 -20.49 13.56
C GLY A 32 -10.81 -19.03 13.99
N PRO A 33 -10.52 -18.71 15.28
CA PRO A 33 -10.28 -17.33 15.67
C PRO A 33 -8.91 -16.77 15.20
N TYR A 34 -8.03 -17.61 14.64
CA TYR A 34 -6.72 -17.20 14.10
C TYR A 34 -6.71 -17.10 12.57
N SER A 35 -7.84 -17.31 11.91
CA SER A 35 -7.97 -17.23 10.47
C SER A 35 -8.72 -15.95 10.10
N PHE A 36 -8.13 -15.16 9.19
CA PHE A 36 -8.60 -13.87 8.64
C PHE A 36 -8.17 -12.57 9.36
N ALA A 37 -6.90 -12.47 9.71
CA ALA A 37 -6.16 -11.21 9.60
C ALA A 37 -4.68 -11.54 9.40
N ALA A 38 -4.28 -11.89 8.17
CA ALA A 38 -2.87 -12.01 7.85
C ALA A 38 -2.34 -10.59 7.64
N GLY A 39 -1.51 -10.14 8.57
CA GLY A 39 -0.84 -8.85 8.53
C GLY A 39 0.64 -9.04 8.80
N GLU A 40 1.47 -8.28 8.12
CA GLU A 40 2.90 -8.24 8.30
C GLU A 40 3.36 -6.77 8.34
N ALA A 41 4.29 -6.47 9.23
CA ALA A 41 4.98 -5.19 9.28
C ALA A 41 6.46 -5.46 9.55
N ARG A 42 7.34 -4.74 8.85
CA ARG A 42 8.80 -4.83 8.98
C ARG A 42 9.41 -3.44 8.97
N GLU A 43 10.31 -3.18 9.91
CA GLU A 43 11.21 -2.04 9.83
C GLU A 43 12.40 -2.36 8.91
N GLY A 44 12.95 -1.32 8.29
CA GLY A 44 14.11 -1.41 7.41
C GLY A 44 13.79 -1.82 5.97
N ASN A 45 14.83 -2.30 5.27
CA ASN A 45 14.84 -2.51 3.83
C ASN A 45 15.20 -3.95 3.42
N GLU A 46 14.95 -4.95 4.27
CA GLU A 46 15.21 -6.35 3.93
C GLU A 46 14.53 -6.69 2.59
N PRO A 47 15.29 -7.16 1.57
CA PRO A 47 14.78 -7.28 0.22
C PRO A 47 13.65 -8.31 0.12
N LEU A 48 12.61 -7.95 -0.61
CA LEU A 48 11.49 -8.83 -0.92
C LEU A 48 11.72 -9.52 -2.28
N ALA A 49 11.14 -10.70 -2.44
CA ALA A 49 11.33 -11.51 -3.65
C ALA A 49 10.49 -10.96 -4.82
N GLN A 50 11.10 -10.83 -5.99
CA GLN A 50 10.42 -10.39 -7.22
C GLN A 50 9.21 -11.25 -7.60
N SER A 51 9.25 -12.55 -7.30
CA SER A 51 8.14 -13.49 -7.56
C SER A 51 6.83 -13.12 -6.85
N ASN A 52 6.88 -12.26 -5.83
CA ASN A 52 5.67 -11.80 -5.15
C ASN A 52 4.96 -10.65 -5.89
N TYR A 53 5.60 -10.05 -6.90
CA TYR A 53 5.16 -8.80 -7.53
C TYR A 53 5.02 -8.91 -9.06
N GLU A 54 4.73 -10.11 -9.57
CA GLU A 54 4.61 -10.38 -11.01
C GLU A 54 3.50 -9.57 -11.70
N SER A 55 2.48 -9.12 -10.95
CA SER A 55 1.42 -8.24 -11.47
C SER A 55 1.89 -6.82 -11.81
N TRP A 56 3.09 -6.43 -11.37
CA TRP A 56 3.68 -5.11 -11.62
C TRP A 56 5.15 -5.27 -12.07
N PRO A 57 5.39 -5.71 -13.32
CA PRO A 57 6.75 -5.91 -13.82
C PRO A 57 7.60 -4.65 -13.69
N GLY A 58 8.81 -4.77 -13.15
CA GLY A 58 9.73 -3.64 -12.90
C GLY A 58 9.57 -2.94 -11.55
N LEU A 59 8.46 -3.14 -10.83
CA LEU A 59 8.19 -2.44 -9.57
C LEU A 59 9.14 -2.81 -8.43
N ILE A 60 9.71 -4.02 -8.47
CA ILE A 60 10.56 -4.54 -7.38
C ILE A 60 11.78 -3.66 -7.10
N GLU A 61 12.30 -2.97 -8.12
CA GLU A 61 13.43 -2.05 -7.99
C GLU A 61 13.09 -0.82 -7.13
N THR A 62 11.84 -0.38 -7.16
CA THR A 62 11.29 0.65 -6.29
C THR A 62 11.02 0.09 -4.90
N ILE A 63 10.39 -1.09 -4.79
CA ILE A 63 10.06 -1.74 -3.51
C ILE A 63 11.30 -1.98 -2.65
N ASN A 64 12.37 -2.48 -3.27
CA ASN A 64 13.62 -2.82 -2.59
C ASN A 64 14.61 -1.65 -2.57
N ASP A 65 14.13 -0.41 -2.69
CA ASP A 65 15.02 0.72 -2.64
C ASP A 65 15.74 0.84 -1.28
N GLN A 66 17.00 1.25 -1.30
CA GLN A 66 17.82 1.39 -0.10
C GLN A 66 17.24 2.39 0.90
N SER A 67 16.44 3.36 0.44
CA SER A 67 15.80 4.36 1.30
C SER A 67 14.52 3.86 1.97
N ARG A 68 14.12 2.59 1.77
CA ARG A 68 12.95 2.01 2.45
C ARG A 68 13.23 1.91 3.94
N VAL A 69 12.34 2.44 4.75
CA VAL A 69 12.46 2.43 6.22
C VAL A 69 11.39 1.58 6.88
N HIS A 70 10.28 1.33 6.19
CA HIS A 70 9.19 0.53 6.72
C HIS A 70 8.39 -0.13 5.59
N TYR A 71 7.84 -1.31 5.89
CA TYR A 71 6.94 -2.05 5.02
C TYR A 71 5.79 -2.59 5.86
N TRP A 72 4.57 -2.47 5.34
CA TRP A 72 3.43 -3.20 5.89
C TRP A 72 2.54 -3.77 4.80
N TRP A 73 1.93 -4.90 5.12
CA TRP A 73 1.06 -5.69 4.27
C TRP A 73 -0.13 -6.19 5.08
N VAL A 74 -1.34 -6.04 4.56
CA VAL A 74 -2.53 -6.70 5.10
C VAL A 74 -3.37 -7.22 3.93
N ASN A 75 -3.45 -8.54 3.79
CA ASN A 75 -4.31 -9.23 2.81
C ASN A 75 -4.09 -8.77 1.34
N GLY A 76 -2.92 -8.25 0.99
CA GLY A 76 -2.59 -7.72 -0.35
C GLY A 76 -2.72 -6.20 -0.48
N ASN A 77 -3.15 -5.49 0.56
CA ASN A 77 -3.00 -4.04 0.66
C ASN A 77 -1.62 -3.74 1.26
N GLU A 78 -0.72 -3.14 0.48
CA GLU A 78 0.68 -2.95 0.87
C GLU A 78 1.08 -1.49 0.80
N THR A 79 1.87 -1.07 1.78
CA THR A 79 2.59 0.21 1.71
C THR A 79 4.05 0.00 2.06
N PHE A 80 4.91 0.64 1.28
CA PHE A 80 6.33 0.76 1.52
C PHE A 80 6.61 2.22 1.80
N SER A 81 7.20 2.53 2.94
CA SER A 81 7.54 3.89 3.34
C SER A 81 9.03 4.12 3.27
N TYR A 82 9.41 5.31 2.81
CA TYR A 82 10.80 5.66 2.54
C TYR A 82 11.14 7.00 3.19
N SER A 83 12.42 7.18 3.49
CA SER A 83 12.97 8.46 3.93
C SER A 83 14.30 8.72 3.25
N GLY A 84 14.52 9.96 2.82
CA GLY A 84 15.72 10.36 2.10
C GLY A 84 15.67 11.80 1.62
N THR A 85 16.52 12.11 0.64
CA THR A 85 16.67 13.45 0.06
C THR A 85 15.93 13.57 -1.27
N THR A 86 15.85 14.79 -1.84
CA THR A 86 15.38 14.99 -3.23
C THR A 86 16.13 14.12 -4.25
N GLN A 87 17.43 13.89 -4.05
CA GLN A 87 18.22 13.02 -4.92
C GLN A 87 17.75 11.56 -4.88
N ASP A 88 17.45 11.05 -3.69
CA ASP A 88 16.89 9.71 -3.50
C ASP A 88 15.51 9.58 -4.11
N LEU A 89 14.66 10.59 -3.92
CA LEU A 89 13.34 10.66 -4.52
C LEU A 89 13.42 10.63 -6.06
N ASN A 90 14.26 11.45 -6.67
CA ASN A 90 14.44 11.48 -8.13
C ASN A 90 14.94 10.14 -8.68
N ARG A 91 15.81 9.45 -7.93
CA ARG A 91 16.28 8.10 -8.26
C ARG A 91 15.13 7.08 -8.19
N ILE A 92 14.29 7.15 -7.17
CA ILE A 92 13.10 6.28 -7.04
C ILE A 92 12.07 6.57 -8.13
N LEU A 93 11.80 7.83 -8.45
CA LEU A 93 10.88 8.21 -9.52
C LEU A 93 11.30 7.61 -10.86
N LYS A 94 12.61 7.60 -11.15
CA LYS A 94 13.17 6.96 -12.36
C LYS A 94 12.94 5.45 -12.37
N LYS A 95 13.16 4.75 -11.25
CA LYS A 95 12.87 3.30 -11.13
C LYS A 95 11.36 3.02 -11.24
N PHE A 96 10.55 3.82 -10.57
CA PHE A 96 9.10 3.66 -10.55
C PHE A 96 8.51 3.80 -11.95
N ALA A 97 8.99 4.77 -12.73
CA ALA A 97 8.62 4.97 -14.12
C ALA A 97 9.00 3.82 -15.07
N GLN A 98 9.85 2.87 -14.65
CA GLN A 98 10.17 1.66 -15.41
C GLN A 98 9.17 0.52 -15.16
N THR A 99 8.20 0.71 -14.25
CA THR A 99 7.14 -0.26 -14.01
C THR A 99 6.23 -0.34 -15.23
N ASP A 100 6.05 -1.54 -15.79
CA ASP A 100 5.28 -1.77 -17.01
C ASP A 100 3.78 -1.90 -16.72
N VAL A 101 3.17 -0.80 -16.28
CA VAL A 101 1.76 -0.70 -15.92
C VAL A 101 1.23 0.65 -16.38
N PRO A 102 0.04 0.73 -16.99
CA PRO A 102 -0.56 2.02 -17.35
C PRO A 102 -0.95 2.81 -16.09
N ASP A 103 -1.09 4.13 -16.25
CA ASP A 103 -1.66 5.02 -15.24
C ASP A 103 -0.92 5.06 -13.89
N LEU A 104 0.41 4.84 -13.87
CA LEU A 104 1.23 5.06 -12.67
C LEU A 104 1.05 6.49 -12.15
N GLN A 105 0.76 6.60 -10.85
CA GLN A 105 0.42 7.87 -10.23
C GLN A 105 1.53 8.33 -9.29
N VAL A 106 1.83 9.62 -9.35
CA VAL A 106 2.61 10.34 -8.34
C VAL A 106 1.73 11.42 -7.74
N ILE A 107 1.56 11.40 -6.42
CA ILE A 107 0.76 12.38 -5.68
C ILE A 107 1.70 13.24 -4.86
N LEU A 108 1.62 14.56 -5.01
CA LEU A 108 2.28 15.50 -4.11
C LEU A 108 1.30 15.94 -3.03
N LEU A 109 1.70 15.76 -1.77
CA LEU A 109 0.95 16.21 -0.60
C LEU A 109 1.82 17.09 0.30
N PRO A 110 1.22 18.06 1.01
CA PRO A 110 1.89 18.72 2.11
C PRO A 110 2.37 17.72 3.16
N GLY A 111 3.55 17.95 3.71
CA GLY A 111 4.12 17.14 4.78
C GLY A 111 4.47 17.97 6.02
N PRO A 112 5.33 17.45 6.90
CA PRO A 112 5.76 16.05 6.94
C PRO A 112 4.57 15.12 7.19
N ALA A 113 4.58 13.92 6.62
CA ALA A 113 3.65 12.87 7.04
C ALA A 113 4.14 12.27 8.37
N ARG A 114 3.28 12.34 9.39
CA ARG A 114 3.42 11.52 10.59
C ARG A 114 2.49 10.34 10.44
N LYS A 115 3.06 9.13 10.36
CA LYS A 115 2.27 7.91 10.35
C LYS A 115 2.27 7.29 11.73
N VAL A 116 1.11 6.80 12.12
CA VAL A 116 0.94 5.80 13.17
C VAL A 116 0.52 4.55 12.42
N ASP A 117 1.45 3.61 12.28
CA ASP A 117 1.15 2.26 11.78
C ASP A 117 0.72 1.35 12.93
N PHE A 118 0.48 0.07 12.63
CA PHE A 118 0.14 -0.95 13.63
C PHE A 118 1.24 -1.22 14.66
N LEU A 119 2.48 -0.79 14.40
CA LEU A 119 3.61 -0.90 15.31
C LEU A 119 3.79 0.37 16.17
N GLU A 120 2.91 1.36 16.02
CA GLU A 120 3.02 2.69 16.64
C GLU A 120 4.35 3.39 16.30
N THR A 121 4.98 3.02 15.18
CA THR A 121 6.27 3.60 14.79
C THR A 121 6.09 5.04 14.32
N ASN A 122 6.57 5.99 15.12
CA ASN A 122 6.63 7.41 14.77
C ASN A 122 7.82 7.68 13.84
N ALA A 123 7.79 7.11 12.63
CA ALA A 123 8.76 7.45 11.60
C ALA A 123 8.24 8.65 10.78
N THR A 124 9.08 9.67 10.62
CA THR A 124 8.82 10.70 9.60
C THR A 124 9.18 10.10 8.25
N VAL A 125 8.20 10.01 7.35
CA VAL A 125 8.39 9.43 6.02
C VAL A 125 8.29 10.54 4.98
N ASP A 126 9.12 10.46 3.94
CA ASP A 126 9.17 11.46 2.89
C ASP A 126 8.34 11.03 1.67
N TRP A 127 8.18 9.73 1.44
CA TRP A 127 7.23 9.20 0.46
C TRP A 127 6.81 7.77 0.76
N ASP A 128 5.69 7.37 0.17
CA ASP A 128 5.18 6.02 0.18
C ASP A 128 4.97 5.48 -1.23
N LEU A 129 5.19 4.18 -1.40
CA LEU A 129 4.61 3.40 -2.49
C LEU A 129 3.44 2.60 -1.92
N HIS A 130 2.26 2.73 -2.52
CA HIS A 130 1.06 1.97 -2.20
C HIS A 130 0.68 1.07 -3.38
N ILE A 131 0.38 -0.20 -3.09
CA ILE A 131 -0.12 -1.16 -4.07
C ILE A 131 -1.25 -2.00 -3.49
N VAL A 132 -2.11 -2.49 -4.39
CA VAL A 132 -3.26 -3.31 -4.04
C VAL A 132 -3.29 -4.57 -4.88
N GLY A 133 -3.03 -5.71 -4.24
CA GLY A 133 -3.11 -7.06 -4.78
C GLY A 133 -3.93 -7.99 -3.90
N GLY A 134 -3.71 -9.30 -4.08
CA GLY A 134 -4.23 -10.35 -3.21
C GLY A 134 -5.75 -10.29 -3.00
N ILE A 135 -6.16 -10.54 -1.75
CA ILE A 135 -7.58 -10.60 -1.35
C ILE A 135 -8.25 -9.24 -1.51
N VAL A 136 -7.55 -8.14 -1.19
CA VAL A 136 -8.10 -6.79 -1.28
C VAL A 136 -8.43 -6.43 -2.74
N LYS A 137 -7.56 -6.76 -3.70
CA LYS A 137 -7.86 -6.59 -5.13
C LYS A 137 -9.12 -7.37 -5.54
N GLY A 138 -9.21 -8.65 -5.16
CA GLY A 138 -10.39 -9.47 -5.47
C GLY A 138 -11.67 -8.94 -4.83
N TYR A 139 -11.59 -8.38 -3.63
CA TYR A 139 -12.71 -7.73 -2.95
C TYR A 139 -13.18 -6.47 -3.69
N ILE A 140 -12.23 -5.62 -4.12
CA ILE A 140 -12.53 -4.41 -4.90
C ILE A 140 -13.25 -4.77 -6.21
N GLU A 141 -12.73 -5.74 -6.95
CA GLU A 141 -13.31 -6.20 -8.22
C GLU A 141 -14.69 -6.84 -8.03
N HIS A 142 -14.86 -7.64 -6.97
CA HIS A 142 -16.14 -8.32 -6.69
C HIS A 142 -17.27 -7.34 -6.35
N LEU A 143 -16.94 -6.25 -5.65
CA LEU A 143 -17.91 -5.24 -5.21
C LEU A 143 -17.91 -3.97 -6.07
N HIS A 144 -17.17 -3.97 -7.17
CA HIS A 144 -17.06 -2.82 -8.08
C HIS A 144 -16.65 -1.51 -7.37
N LEU A 145 -15.64 -1.60 -6.50
CA LEU A 145 -15.14 -0.49 -5.69
C LEU A 145 -14.02 0.31 -6.37
N GLU A 146 -13.71 0.02 -7.64
CA GLU A 146 -12.59 0.61 -8.38
C GLU A 146 -12.59 2.15 -8.36
N PRO A 147 -13.74 2.86 -8.41
CA PRO A 147 -13.72 4.33 -8.33
C PRO A 147 -13.17 4.89 -7.01
N ALA A 148 -13.18 4.11 -5.92
CA ALA A 148 -12.64 4.51 -4.62
C ALA A 148 -11.17 4.10 -4.41
N TRP A 149 -10.62 3.18 -5.21
CA TRP A 149 -9.29 2.59 -5.00
C TRP A 149 -8.35 2.88 -6.17
N ASP A 150 -7.03 2.78 -5.95
CA ASP A 150 -6.05 2.81 -7.04
C ASP A 150 -5.65 1.37 -7.38
N HIS A 151 -5.82 1.00 -8.65
CA HIS A 151 -5.42 -0.32 -9.15
C HIS A 151 -3.95 -0.34 -9.58
N ALA A 152 -3.49 0.78 -10.14
CA ALA A 152 -2.08 0.97 -10.45
C ALA A 152 -1.32 1.32 -9.16
N PRO A 153 -0.03 0.93 -9.07
CA PRO A 153 0.85 1.43 -8.02
C PRO A 153 0.84 2.95 -7.95
N THR A 154 0.84 3.49 -6.73
CA THR A 154 0.79 4.92 -6.46
C THR A 154 1.95 5.32 -5.56
N LEU A 155 2.75 6.29 -6.01
CA LEU A 155 3.78 6.93 -5.19
C LEU A 155 3.21 8.23 -4.59
N THR A 156 3.19 8.37 -3.27
CA THR A 156 2.76 9.60 -2.58
C THR A 156 3.97 10.25 -1.94
N ILE A 157 4.26 11.50 -2.28
CA ILE A 157 5.41 12.28 -1.79
C ILE A 157 4.89 13.34 -0.83
N TYR A 158 5.53 13.46 0.32
CA TYR A 158 5.23 14.45 1.34
C TYR A 158 6.34 15.50 1.36
N LEU A 159 5.96 16.77 1.21
CA LEU A 159 6.94 17.85 1.31
C LEU A 159 7.49 17.97 2.73
N SER A 160 8.81 17.99 2.83
CA SER A 160 9.55 18.14 4.08
C SER A 160 10.78 18.98 3.79
N GLU A 161 11.50 19.38 4.83
CA GLU A 161 12.77 20.11 4.70
C GLU A 161 13.83 19.34 3.87
N ARG A 162 13.66 18.03 3.66
CA ARG A 162 14.56 17.19 2.85
C ARG A 162 14.15 17.10 1.38
N ILE A 163 12.95 17.57 1.03
CA ILE A 163 12.34 17.43 -0.29
C ILE A 163 12.12 18.82 -0.89
N GLU A 164 13.07 19.24 -1.72
CA GLU A 164 13.02 20.48 -2.46
C GLU A 164 12.13 20.33 -3.69
N LEU A 165 10.92 20.88 -3.64
CA LEU A 165 9.90 20.78 -4.70
C LEU A 165 10.42 21.24 -6.06
N SER A 166 11.25 22.28 -6.09
CA SER A 166 11.77 22.85 -7.33
C SER A 166 12.77 21.94 -8.06
N GLU A 167 13.37 20.98 -7.34
CA GLU A 167 14.35 20.02 -7.84
C GLU A 167 13.76 18.64 -8.18
N ILE A 168 12.46 18.42 -7.94
CA ILE A 168 11.80 17.15 -8.27
C ILE A 168 11.70 16.97 -9.80
N GLU A 169 12.23 15.85 -10.29
CA GLU A 169 12.21 15.43 -11.69
C GLU A 169 11.13 14.37 -11.90
N ILE A 170 9.92 14.76 -12.32
CA ILE A 170 8.82 13.81 -12.60
C ILE A 170 8.94 13.26 -14.04
N PRO A 171 9.18 11.95 -14.24
CA PRO A 171 9.15 11.33 -15.57
C PRO A 171 7.82 11.54 -16.30
N GLU A 172 7.88 11.66 -17.63
CA GLU A 172 6.74 12.06 -18.47
C GLU A 172 5.59 11.07 -18.45
N ASN A 173 5.90 9.77 -18.36
CA ASN A 173 4.91 8.69 -18.31
C ASN A 173 4.18 8.58 -16.97
N LEU A 174 4.59 9.33 -15.94
CA LEU A 174 3.90 9.37 -14.66
C LEU A 174 2.80 10.42 -14.65
N LYS A 175 1.63 10.03 -14.15
CA LYS A 175 0.50 10.91 -13.90
C LYS A 175 0.72 11.67 -12.59
N LEU A 176 0.95 12.97 -12.70
CA LEU A 176 1.17 13.85 -11.55
C LEU A 176 -0.17 14.39 -11.02
N LEU A 177 -0.44 14.15 -9.74
CA LEU A 177 -1.67 14.51 -9.04
C LEU A 177 -1.37 15.32 -7.77
N GLN A 178 -2.39 16.05 -7.30
CA GLN A 178 -2.39 16.77 -6.02
C GLN A 178 -3.57 16.37 -5.14
N LEU A 179 -3.56 16.89 -3.92
CA LEU A 179 -4.62 16.71 -2.93
C LEU A 179 -6.04 16.91 -3.49
N ASN A 180 -6.26 17.99 -4.25
CA ASN A 180 -7.60 18.28 -4.78
C ASN A 180 -8.06 17.25 -5.82
N ASP A 181 -7.14 16.63 -6.59
CA ASP A 181 -7.50 15.54 -7.50
C ASP A 181 -8.00 14.32 -6.72
N ARG A 182 -7.38 14.02 -5.56
CA ARG A 182 -7.79 12.92 -4.67
C ARG A 182 -9.13 13.19 -3.99
N ARG A 183 -9.31 14.40 -3.46
CA ARG A 183 -10.59 14.85 -2.91
C ARG A 183 -11.69 14.75 -3.96
N GLU A 184 -11.42 15.19 -5.19
CA GLU A 184 -12.39 15.12 -6.27
C GLU A 184 -12.76 13.68 -6.62
N LYS A 185 -11.78 12.78 -6.75
CA LYS A 185 -12.01 11.34 -6.97
C LYS A 185 -12.98 10.77 -5.93
N TYR A 186 -12.70 10.94 -4.65
CA TYR A 186 -13.54 10.39 -3.58
C TYR A 186 -14.89 11.10 -3.44
N ARG A 187 -14.95 12.40 -3.73
CA ARG A 187 -16.20 13.15 -3.79
C ARG A 187 -17.11 12.65 -4.92
N GLN A 188 -16.54 12.33 -6.08
CA GLN A 188 -17.30 11.75 -7.18
C GLN A 188 -17.77 10.33 -6.84
N ALA A 189 -16.88 9.48 -6.33
CA ALA A 189 -17.21 8.11 -5.96
C ALA A 189 -18.27 8.04 -4.84
N SER A 190 -18.30 8.99 -3.91
CA SER A 190 -19.28 9.01 -2.80
C SER A 190 -20.69 9.52 -3.19
N ARG A 191 -20.88 10.03 -4.42
CA ARG A 191 -22.20 10.46 -4.95
C ARG A 191 -23.04 9.32 -5.51
N THR A 192 -22.53 8.09 -5.47
CA THR A 192 -23.27 6.89 -5.86
C THR A 192 -24.41 6.56 -4.88
N GLU A 193 -25.39 5.80 -5.37
CA GLU A 193 -26.43 5.16 -4.56
C GLU A 193 -25.98 3.79 -4.02
N ASP A 194 -24.88 3.23 -4.54
CA ASP A 194 -24.29 1.99 -4.03
C ASP A 194 -23.69 2.21 -2.64
N ALA A 195 -24.23 1.51 -1.64
CA ALA A 195 -23.83 1.68 -0.24
C ALA A 195 -22.38 1.26 0.03
N GLU A 196 -21.87 0.21 -0.62
CA GLU A 196 -20.51 -0.29 -0.40
C GLU A 196 -19.48 0.62 -1.06
N LEU A 197 -19.72 1.06 -2.30
CA LEU A 197 -18.85 2.03 -2.96
C LEU A 197 -18.84 3.38 -2.22
N LYS A 198 -20.02 3.84 -1.75
CA LYS A 198 -20.11 5.07 -0.96
C LYS A 198 -19.30 4.96 0.33
N LYS A 199 -19.43 3.84 1.05
CA LYS A 199 -18.67 3.57 2.27
C LYS A 199 -17.17 3.52 2.00
N ALA A 200 -16.74 2.82 0.96
CA ALA A 200 -15.32 2.75 0.57
C ALA A 200 -14.75 4.13 0.22
N ALA A 201 -15.47 4.93 -0.57
CA ALA A 201 -15.06 6.28 -0.95
C ALA A 201 -14.93 7.21 0.27
N LEU A 202 -15.90 7.17 1.20
CA LEU A 202 -15.86 7.96 2.42
C LEU A 202 -14.74 7.52 3.37
N TYR A 203 -14.45 6.22 3.44
CA TYR A 203 -13.32 5.70 4.22
C TYR A 203 -11.98 6.22 3.66
N GLN A 204 -11.77 6.10 2.35
CA GLN A 204 -10.56 6.58 1.68
C GLN A 204 -10.40 8.10 1.81
N TRP A 205 -11.50 8.85 1.77
CA TRP A 205 -11.48 10.29 2.03
C TRP A 205 -11.12 10.59 3.48
N ALA A 206 -11.73 9.91 4.46
CA ALA A 206 -11.41 10.12 5.87
C ALA A 206 -9.93 9.83 6.16
N GLU A 207 -9.35 8.77 5.58
CA GLU A 207 -7.93 8.45 5.70
C GLU A 207 -7.03 9.54 5.10
N LEU A 208 -7.38 10.06 3.93
CA LEU A 208 -6.69 11.18 3.32
C LEU A 208 -6.72 12.42 4.24
N GLU A 209 -7.88 12.84 4.73
CA GLU A 209 -7.97 14.03 5.61
C GLU A 209 -7.27 13.80 6.96
N ARG A 210 -7.34 12.58 7.51
CA ARG A 210 -6.64 12.21 8.75
C ARG A 210 -5.13 12.37 8.58
N SER A 211 -4.57 11.96 7.45
CA SER A 211 -3.13 12.12 7.16
C SER A 211 -2.68 13.59 7.05
N LEU A 212 -3.63 14.50 6.79
CA LEU A 212 -3.40 15.93 6.64
C LEU A 212 -3.75 16.73 7.90
N HIS A 213 -4.24 16.08 8.95
CA HIS A 213 -4.58 16.78 10.20
C HIS A 213 -3.31 17.37 10.83
N ARG A 214 -3.38 18.64 11.22
CA ARG A 214 -2.24 19.40 11.76
C ARG A 214 -2.71 20.27 12.93
N GLU A 215 -1.77 20.53 13.84
CA GLU A 215 -1.91 21.58 14.85
C GLU A 215 -1.98 22.96 14.18
N LYS A 216 -2.44 23.97 14.93
CA LYS A 216 -2.77 25.29 14.38
C LYS A 216 -1.56 26.00 13.76
N GLU A 217 -0.38 25.82 14.35
CA GLU A 217 0.88 26.41 13.92
C GLU A 217 1.34 25.80 12.58
N ALA A 218 1.15 24.49 12.39
CA ALA A 218 1.46 23.78 11.14
C ALA A 218 0.41 23.98 10.04
N ALA A 219 -0.76 24.57 10.36
CA ALA A 219 -1.81 24.84 9.37
C ALA A 219 -1.44 25.97 8.38
N ALA A 220 -0.62 26.94 8.79
CA ALA A 220 -0.15 28.00 7.90
C ALA A 220 0.84 27.46 6.86
N GLU A 221 1.84 26.70 7.33
CA GLU A 221 2.82 25.99 6.48
C GLU A 221 2.10 25.05 5.50
N PHE A 222 1.08 24.33 5.97
CA PHE A 222 0.26 23.48 5.12
C PHE A 222 -0.39 24.23 3.94
N VAL A 223 -0.95 25.42 4.19
CA VAL A 223 -1.59 26.24 3.15
C VAL A 223 -0.55 26.76 2.15
N GLU A 224 0.63 27.14 2.63
CA GLU A 224 1.75 27.56 1.79
C GLU A 224 2.22 26.40 0.89
N GLN A 225 2.49 25.23 1.46
CA GLN A 225 2.87 24.03 0.69
C GLN A 225 1.80 23.64 -0.34
N LEU A 226 0.51 23.76 -0.01
CA LEU A 226 -0.56 23.52 -0.99
C LEU A 226 -0.47 24.47 -2.19
N HIS A 227 -0.18 25.75 -1.93
CA HIS A 227 -0.04 26.74 -2.98
C HIS A 227 1.17 26.44 -3.87
N GLU A 228 2.31 26.11 -3.26
CA GLU A 228 3.54 25.75 -3.97
C GLU A 228 3.37 24.50 -4.84
N ILE A 229 2.69 23.46 -4.32
CA ILE A 229 2.35 22.25 -5.07
C ILE A 229 1.51 22.59 -6.30
N ASP A 230 0.47 23.41 -6.15
CA ASP A 230 -0.38 23.79 -7.28
C ASP A 230 0.44 24.54 -8.34
N LEU A 231 1.24 25.53 -7.94
CA LEU A 231 2.12 26.26 -8.86
C LEU A 231 3.10 25.33 -9.59
N TYR A 232 3.72 24.39 -8.88
CA TYR A 232 4.61 23.40 -9.45
C TYR A 232 3.90 22.52 -10.49
N ILE A 233 2.71 22.00 -10.16
CA ILE A 233 1.94 21.15 -11.08
C ILE A 233 1.51 21.92 -12.33
N GLN A 234 1.05 23.17 -12.18
CA GLN A 234 0.70 24.00 -13.33
C GLN A 234 1.92 24.25 -14.23
N LYS A 235 3.11 24.48 -13.65
CA LYS A 235 4.37 24.61 -14.39
C LYS A 235 4.71 23.32 -15.15
N GLN A 236 4.60 22.15 -14.52
CA GLN A 236 4.86 20.86 -15.17
C GLN A 236 3.87 20.58 -16.31
N LYS A 237 2.58 20.85 -16.11
CA LYS A 237 1.56 20.72 -17.16
C LYS A 237 1.85 21.60 -18.36
N LYS A 238 2.22 22.88 -18.13
CA LYS A 238 2.63 23.81 -19.21
C LYS A 238 3.86 23.32 -19.96
N ARG A 239 4.89 22.83 -19.24
CA ARG A 239 6.11 22.28 -19.86
C ARG A 239 5.79 21.09 -20.77
N ARG A 240 4.99 20.14 -20.30
CA ARG A 240 4.56 18.98 -21.10
C ARG A 240 3.74 19.40 -22.32
N ALA A 241 2.87 20.39 -22.18
CA ALA A 241 2.08 20.90 -23.30
C ALA A 241 2.94 21.61 -24.37
N SER A 242 4.08 22.21 -24.00
CA SER A 242 4.99 22.86 -24.95
C SER A 242 5.92 21.92 -25.72
N LEU A 243 6.00 20.64 -25.32
CA LEU A 243 6.85 19.62 -25.95
C LEU A 243 6.08 18.75 -26.97
N ASN A 244 4.75 18.84 -26.98
CA ASN A 244 3.84 18.16 -27.90
C ASN A 244 3.35 19.11 -29.00
#